data_AF-A0A918FPS7-F1
#
_entry.id   AF-A0A918FPS7-F1
#
_cell.length_a   1.000
_cell.length_b   1.000
_cell.length_c   1.000
_cell.angle_alpha   90.00
_cell.angle_beta   90.00
_cell.angle_gamma   90.00
#
_symmetry.space_group_name_H-M   'P 1'
#
loop_
_entity.id
_entity.type
_entity.pdbx_description
1 polymer ?
#
loop_
_entity_poly.entity_id
_entity_poly.type
_entity_poly.pdbx_seq_one_letter_code
_entity_poly.pdbx_strand_id
1 'polypeptide(L)'
;MTNARRHPRSTPADSVLTEVADAVRLQEGPPGVRSVLRALRRLAPASTKELSRATGLPVPIVAALGNELRRRGLVTEARPSRLTEAGAELVARLGMDLVLDATCRTCDGRELVIPDVLDEAVTRLRALMASGPAADMSIDQSHCTAETKVRRVLALLTAGALPGGSLLLIGDDDLVSLAVAVVGDVLGGPIVERVTVVDISPEILEHIQKTAAALGTRVETVQHDLRHPLPAGLHGQHDVAMTDPPYTPEGARLFLSRAVEGLRPGPAHSVFFSFGGKSPDEMLEVQREIMALGLVTNGYVRNFNEYEGSGILGGVGFFQHLLTTTSTSSRQGEFSGPLYTGDKRTRQREYTCAACDARILVGPGARWTSVAALRGDGCPQCGKGPFRPGRLVPAEEPPAPAGPAPAQPSSAAPAAVTGATASVVTAAPTAASAVTASVAPPPAAPAPRTYGWRPPTEADRAALAERARPYVTRQADERDLPAIGRFEAEIARVSFGEDAIDDPARWESRLGRAMEKSKEGMIVAHRPGEEPAGWCWVSINQNAMTGDRYANFRSLAVSPVDNRGDVAELLLTAGLEFCLANGITEVVGRVHVGNVPMRTVYRKFGFDPTSLSMKLFLPKEDGVR
;
A
#
# COMPACT_ATOMS: atom_id res chain seq x y z
N MET A 1 -50.50 16.69 -0.33
CA MET A 1 -49.44 17.21 -1.22
C MET A 1 -48.09 16.82 -0.63
N THR A 2 -47.60 15.64 -0.98
CA THR A 2 -46.32 15.11 -0.50
C THR A 2 -45.20 15.65 -1.39
N ASN A 3 -44.31 16.42 -0.77
CA ASN A 3 -43.18 17.07 -1.41
C ASN A 3 -42.10 16.02 -1.70
N ALA A 4 -42.23 15.30 -2.81
CA ALA A 4 -41.22 14.39 -3.31
C ALA A 4 -39.98 15.20 -3.72
N ARG A 5 -38.96 15.22 -2.86
CA ARG A 5 -37.62 15.72 -3.21
C ARG A 5 -37.09 14.89 -4.38
N ARG A 6 -37.26 15.38 -5.61
CA ARG A 6 -36.54 14.90 -6.79
C ARG A 6 -35.04 14.93 -6.44
N HIS A 7 -34.38 13.78 -6.51
CA HIS A 7 -32.93 13.76 -6.62
C HIS A 7 -32.52 14.60 -7.84
N PRO A 8 -31.56 15.54 -7.73
CA PRO A 8 -31.08 16.27 -8.89
C PRO A 8 -30.51 15.25 -9.89
N ARG A 9 -30.99 15.30 -11.14
CA ARG A 9 -30.45 14.49 -12.24
C ARG A 9 -28.96 14.83 -12.37
N SER A 10 -28.09 13.83 -12.40
CA SER A 10 -26.65 14.02 -12.59
C SER A 10 -26.40 14.83 -13.86
N THR A 11 -25.60 15.89 -13.76
CA THR A 11 -25.31 16.72 -14.93
C THR A 11 -24.34 15.97 -15.88
N PRO A 12 -24.27 16.33 -17.17
CA PRO A 12 -23.24 15.80 -18.08
C PRO A 12 -21.80 16.03 -17.58
N ALA A 13 -21.58 17.05 -16.75
CA ALA A 13 -20.28 17.28 -16.14
C ALA A 13 -19.99 16.28 -15.02
N ASP A 14 -21.01 15.90 -14.23
CA ASP A 14 -20.89 14.87 -13.19
C ASP A 14 -20.64 13.48 -13.79
N SER A 15 -21.22 13.17 -14.97
CA SER A 15 -20.99 11.88 -15.63
C SER A 15 -19.52 11.73 -16.04
N VAL A 16 -18.86 12.80 -16.51
CA VAL A 16 -17.42 12.76 -16.83
C VAL A 16 -16.58 12.41 -15.61
N LEU A 17 -16.91 12.92 -14.42
CA LEU A 17 -16.19 12.57 -13.19
C LEU A 17 -16.34 11.09 -12.86
N THR A 18 -17.55 10.55 -13.00
CA THR A 18 -17.83 9.12 -12.79
C THR A 18 -17.08 8.25 -13.78
N GLU A 19 -17.14 8.58 -15.07
CA GLU A 19 -16.44 7.82 -16.10
C GLU A 19 -14.92 7.81 -15.91
N VAL A 20 -14.32 8.95 -15.50
CA VAL A 20 -12.89 9.03 -15.19
C VAL A 20 -12.56 8.19 -13.94
N ALA A 21 -13.39 8.29 -12.90
CA ALA A 21 -13.21 7.50 -11.67
C ALA A 21 -13.27 6.00 -11.95
N ASP A 22 -14.25 5.56 -12.74
CA ASP A 22 -14.45 4.16 -13.12
C ASP A 22 -13.30 3.65 -14.00
N ALA A 23 -12.84 4.48 -14.95
CA ALA A 23 -11.72 4.14 -15.83
C ALA A 23 -10.42 3.86 -15.07
N VAL A 24 -10.20 4.52 -13.93
CA VAL A 24 -9.02 4.27 -13.07
C VAL A 24 -9.34 3.42 -11.83
N ARG A 25 -10.60 3.02 -11.64
CA ARG A 25 -11.11 2.29 -10.46
C ARG A 25 -10.78 2.99 -9.14
N LEU A 26 -11.01 4.30 -9.12
CA LEU A 26 -10.69 5.15 -7.98
C LEU A 26 -11.57 4.76 -6.77
N GLN A 27 -10.95 4.46 -5.63
CA GLN A 27 -11.69 4.14 -4.40
C GLN A 27 -12.53 5.33 -3.93
N GLU A 28 -11.99 6.54 -4.11
CA GLU A 28 -12.61 7.81 -3.75
C GLU A 28 -13.73 8.24 -4.71
N GLY A 29 -13.94 7.50 -5.81
CA GLY A 29 -14.99 7.76 -6.80
C GLY A 29 -14.92 9.16 -7.46
N PRO A 30 -16.04 9.69 -7.98
CA PRO A 30 -16.09 11.03 -8.57
C PRO A 30 -15.50 12.16 -7.69
N PRO A 31 -15.67 12.16 -6.35
CA PRO A 31 -15.03 13.14 -5.46
C PRO A 31 -13.50 13.19 -5.55
N GLY A 32 -12.83 12.06 -5.78
CA GLY A 32 -11.38 12.02 -5.95
C GLY A 32 -10.93 12.69 -7.25
N VAL A 33 -11.64 12.45 -8.36
CA VAL A 33 -11.42 13.13 -9.65
C VAL A 33 -11.65 14.64 -9.50
N ARG A 34 -12.77 15.02 -8.86
CA ARG A 34 -13.10 16.41 -8.56
C ARG A 34 -11.97 17.10 -7.78
N SER A 35 -11.38 16.40 -6.81
CA SER A 35 -10.27 16.92 -6.01
C SER A 35 -9.01 17.15 -6.83
N VAL A 36 -8.67 16.25 -7.76
CA VAL A 36 -7.53 16.44 -8.69
C VAL A 36 -7.77 17.61 -9.65
N LEU A 37 -8.96 17.74 -10.22
CA LEU A 37 -9.29 18.87 -11.11
C LEU A 37 -9.22 20.22 -10.37
N ARG A 38 -9.74 20.27 -9.14
CA ARG A 38 -9.62 21.46 -8.28
C ARG A 38 -8.15 21.78 -7.94
N ALA A 39 -7.35 20.76 -7.63
CA ALA A 39 -5.93 20.93 -7.37
C ALA A 39 -5.16 21.42 -8.61
N LEU A 40 -5.44 20.87 -9.79
CA LEU A 40 -4.92 21.34 -11.08
C LEU A 40 -5.29 22.80 -11.32
N ARG A 41 -6.55 23.17 -11.09
CA ARG A 41 -7.01 24.56 -11.27
C ARG A 41 -6.27 25.54 -10.35
N ARG A 42 -6.02 25.13 -9.10
CA ARG A 42 -5.37 25.95 -8.07
C ARG A 42 -3.86 26.08 -8.27
N LEU A 43 -3.18 24.99 -8.62
CA LEU A 43 -1.71 24.90 -8.60
C LEU A 43 -1.07 25.01 -9.98
N ALA A 44 -1.82 24.99 -11.09
CA ALA A 44 -1.26 24.89 -12.44
C ALA A 44 -0.16 25.93 -12.73
N PRO A 45 1.02 25.51 -13.26
CA PRO A 45 1.36 24.15 -13.66
C PRO A 45 1.66 23.26 -12.44
N ALA A 46 1.11 22.05 -12.40
CA ALA A 46 1.27 21.16 -11.25
C ALA A 46 1.89 19.81 -11.63
N SER A 47 2.89 19.38 -10.86
CA SER A 47 3.47 18.05 -10.93
C SER A 47 2.54 17.01 -10.28
N THR A 48 2.76 15.73 -10.61
CA THR A 48 2.04 14.62 -9.95
C THR A 48 2.27 14.62 -8.43
N LYS A 49 3.46 15.01 -7.97
CA LYS A 49 3.80 15.08 -6.54
C LYS A 49 3.00 16.17 -5.82
N GLU A 50 2.90 17.37 -6.40
CA GLU A 50 2.10 18.47 -5.85
C GLU A 50 0.62 18.15 -5.81
N LEU A 51 0.09 17.51 -6.86
CA LEU A 51 -1.29 17.05 -6.91
C LEU A 51 -1.57 15.95 -5.85
N SER A 52 -0.63 15.03 -5.64
CA SER A 52 -0.71 14.01 -4.58
C SER A 52 -0.78 14.66 -3.19
N ARG A 53 0.14 15.58 -2.88
CA ARG A 53 0.16 16.34 -1.62
C ARG A 53 -1.13 17.15 -1.41
N ALA A 54 -1.65 17.79 -2.45
CA ALA A 54 -2.85 18.63 -2.36
C ALA A 54 -4.14 17.84 -2.18
N THR A 55 -4.20 16.60 -2.67
CA THR A 55 -5.41 15.77 -2.66
C THR A 55 -5.40 14.69 -1.59
N GLY A 56 -4.22 14.32 -1.07
CA GLY A 56 -4.04 13.16 -0.21
C GLY A 56 -4.06 11.83 -0.95
N LEU A 57 -4.19 11.84 -2.28
CA LEU A 57 -4.18 10.62 -3.10
C LEU A 57 -2.75 10.13 -3.33
N PRO A 58 -2.51 8.81 -3.40
CA PRO A 58 -1.20 8.26 -3.75
C PRO A 58 -0.69 8.76 -5.11
N VAL A 59 0.62 9.02 -5.22
CA VAL A 59 1.27 9.46 -6.46
C VAL A 59 0.92 8.57 -7.66
N PRO A 60 0.90 7.23 -7.57
CA PRO A 60 0.49 6.37 -8.70
C PRO A 60 -0.96 6.57 -9.13
N ILE A 61 -1.86 6.86 -8.18
CA ILE A 61 -3.29 7.11 -8.45
C ILE A 61 -3.47 8.46 -9.14
N VAL A 62 -2.78 9.50 -8.66
CA VAL A 62 -2.78 10.82 -9.31
C VAL A 62 -2.19 10.75 -10.71
N ALA A 63 -1.13 9.95 -10.92
CA ALA A 63 -0.57 9.72 -12.26
C ALA A 63 -1.59 9.04 -13.18
N ALA A 64 -2.30 8.02 -12.70
CA ALA A 64 -3.34 7.34 -13.46
C ALA A 64 -4.49 8.28 -13.84
N LEU A 65 -4.96 9.10 -12.89
CA LEU A 65 -5.96 10.14 -13.12
C LEU A 65 -5.49 11.17 -14.13
N GLY A 66 -4.26 11.67 -13.99
CA GLY A 66 -3.68 12.62 -14.95
C GLY A 66 -3.59 12.06 -16.37
N ASN A 67 -3.27 10.77 -16.52
CA ASN A 67 -3.25 10.12 -17.83
C ASN A 67 -4.66 9.91 -18.41
N GLU A 68 -5.65 9.57 -17.58
CA GLU A 68 -7.04 9.45 -18.03
C GLU A 68 -7.61 10.80 -18.47
N LEU A 69 -7.40 11.85 -17.68
CA LEU A 69 -7.82 13.21 -18.03
C LEU A 69 -7.15 13.70 -19.32
N ARG A 70 -5.87 13.36 -19.52
CA ARG A 70 -5.14 13.69 -20.75
C ARG A 70 -5.69 12.98 -21.99
N ARG A 71 -5.99 11.67 -21.87
CA ARG A 71 -6.64 10.91 -22.97
C ARG A 71 -7.97 11.51 -23.41
N ARG A 72 -8.67 12.19 -22.49
CA ARG A 72 -9.93 12.90 -22.75
C ARG A 72 -9.73 14.35 -23.20
N GLY A 73 -8.49 14.79 -23.42
CA GLY A 73 -8.17 16.16 -23.82
C GLY A 73 -8.47 17.22 -22.75
N LEU A 74 -8.61 16.84 -21.47
CA LEU A 74 -8.93 17.75 -20.36
C LEU A 74 -7.66 18.31 -19.68
N VAL A 75 -6.52 17.66 -19.89
CA VAL A 75 -5.22 18.03 -19.33
C VAL A 75 -4.16 18.03 -20.43
N THR A 76 -3.21 18.95 -20.38
CA THR A 76 -2.15 19.09 -21.38
C THR A 76 -1.25 17.86 -21.49
N GLU A 77 -0.74 17.60 -22.69
CA GLU A 77 0.32 16.61 -22.96
C GLU A 77 1.63 16.99 -22.25
N ALA A 78 1.98 18.27 -22.28
CA ALA A 78 3.17 18.80 -21.61
C ALA A 78 3.09 18.67 -20.08
N ARG A 79 4.25 18.43 -19.47
CA ARG A 79 4.45 18.41 -18.01
C ARG A 79 5.28 19.62 -17.57
N PRO A 80 5.03 20.20 -16.37
CA PRO A 80 3.97 19.86 -15.42
C PRO A 80 2.57 20.19 -15.96
N SER A 81 1.57 19.40 -15.52
CA SER A 81 0.24 19.36 -16.13
C SER A 81 -0.54 20.66 -15.90
N ARG A 82 -1.32 21.08 -16.90
CA ARG A 82 -2.33 22.15 -16.84
C ARG A 82 -3.66 21.65 -17.35
N LEU A 83 -4.76 22.32 -16.99
CA LEU A 83 -6.04 22.11 -17.66
C LEU A 83 -5.96 22.65 -19.10
N THR A 84 -6.55 21.94 -20.05
CA THR A 84 -6.86 22.49 -21.39
C THR A 84 -8.06 23.42 -21.31
N GLU A 85 -8.43 24.06 -22.42
CA GLU A 85 -9.67 24.84 -22.52
C GLU A 85 -10.90 23.98 -22.18
N ALA A 86 -11.01 22.78 -22.76
CA ALA A 86 -12.08 21.82 -22.44
C ALA A 86 -12.06 21.39 -20.95
N GLY A 87 -10.87 21.24 -20.36
CA GLY A 87 -10.72 20.98 -18.92
C GLY A 87 -11.20 22.15 -18.06
N ALA A 88 -10.90 23.38 -18.45
CA ALA A 88 -11.34 24.58 -17.77
C ALA A 88 -12.87 24.76 -17.86
N GLU A 89 -13.46 24.52 -19.03
CA GLU A 89 -14.93 24.52 -19.22
C GLU A 89 -15.63 23.45 -18.37
N LEU A 90 -15.03 22.26 -18.24
CA LEU A 90 -15.55 21.23 -17.35
C LEU A 90 -15.54 21.70 -15.90
N VAL A 91 -14.43 22.27 -15.43
CA VAL A 91 -14.29 22.85 -14.08
C VAL A 91 -15.34 23.95 -13.86
N ALA A 92 -15.59 24.79 -14.87
CA ALA A 92 -16.60 25.84 -14.81
C ALA A 92 -18.02 25.30 -14.68
N ARG A 93 -18.39 24.32 -15.50
CA ARG A 93 -19.70 23.65 -15.42
C ARG A 93 -19.93 22.95 -14.08
N LEU A 94 -18.87 22.50 -13.42
CA LEU A 94 -18.91 21.90 -12.07
C LEU A 94 -18.97 22.95 -10.94
N GLY A 95 -18.99 24.24 -11.29
CA GLY A 95 -18.99 25.35 -10.33
C GLY A 95 -17.69 25.46 -9.54
N MET A 96 -16.56 25.05 -10.14
CA MET A 96 -15.24 25.03 -9.48
C MET A 96 -14.31 26.15 -9.95
N ASP A 97 -14.88 27.26 -10.46
CA ASP A 97 -14.11 28.40 -10.97
C ASP A 97 -13.50 29.31 -9.91
N LEU A 98 -13.87 29.12 -8.64
CA LEU A 98 -13.33 29.91 -7.54
C LEU A 98 -11.86 29.57 -7.29
N VAL A 99 -10.97 30.50 -7.64
CA VAL A 99 -9.53 30.43 -7.34
C VAL A 99 -9.24 31.21 -6.06
N LEU A 100 -9.72 30.69 -4.93
CA LEU A 100 -9.33 31.17 -3.61
C LEU A 100 -8.52 30.09 -2.91
N ASP A 101 -7.24 30.35 -2.68
CA ASP A 101 -6.38 29.48 -1.88
C ASP A 101 -6.18 30.08 -0.48
N ALA A 102 -6.78 29.43 0.51
CA ALA A 102 -6.67 29.82 1.92
C ALA A 102 -5.44 29.19 2.61
N THR A 103 -4.65 28.37 1.90
CA THR A 103 -3.42 27.80 2.46
C THR A 103 -2.44 28.93 2.81
N CYS A 104 -2.01 28.97 4.07
CA CYS A 104 -1.01 29.94 4.54
C CYS A 104 0.29 29.78 3.73
N ARG A 105 0.78 30.85 3.12
CA ARG A 105 1.99 30.81 2.28
C ARG A 105 3.28 30.72 3.08
N THR A 106 3.25 31.06 4.37
CA THR A 106 4.43 31.05 5.24
C THR A 106 4.75 29.65 5.76
N CYS A 107 3.74 28.89 6.21
CA CYS A 107 3.92 27.51 6.68
C CYS A 107 3.41 26.46 5.70
N ASP A 108 2.87 26.87 4.55
CA ASP A 108 2.26 26.00 3.54
C ASP A 108 1.24 25.03 4.17
N GLY A 109 0.39 25.60 5.04
CA GLY A 109 -0.70 24.89 5.72
C GLY A 109 -0.30 24.01 6.90
N ARG A 110 0.96 24.05 7.36
CA ARG A 110 1.46 23.24 8.50
C ARG A 110 1.15 23.82 9.88
N GLU A 111 0.45 24.95 9.93
CA GLU A 111 0.05 25.71 11.15
C GLU A 111 1.21 26.29 11.98
N LEU A 112 2.39 25.67 11.95
CA LEU A 112 3.59 26.12 12.65
C LEU A 112 4.61 26.73 11.68
N VAL A 113 4.80 28.04 11.82
CA VAL A 113 5.90 28.78 11.18
C VAL A 113 7.16 28.56 12.01
N ILE A 114 8.27 28.24 11.36
CA ILE A 114 9.59 28.20 12.02
C ILE A 114 10.07 29.65 12.12
N PRO A 115 10.25 30.22 13.32
CA PRO A 115 10.73 31.59 13.46
C PRO A 115 12.22 31.66 13.09
N ASP A 116 12.66 32.80 12.54
CA ASP A 116 14.04 33.03 12.07
C ASP A 116 15.12 32.69 13.11
N VAL A 117 14.82 32.87 14.41
CA VAL A 117 15.73 32.48 15.51
C VAL A 117 16.11 30.99 15.48
N LEU A 118 15.29 30.14 14.87
CA LEU A 118 15.52 28.69 14.75
C LEU A 118 16.17 28.28 13.42
N ASP A 119 16.55 29.22 12.55
CA ASP A 119 17.30 28.90 11.31
C ASP A 119 18.64 28.23 11.62
N GLU A 120 19.28 28.60 12.72
CA GLU A 120 20.49 27.93 13.21
C GLU A 120 20.19 26.47 13.58
N ALA A 121 19.06 26.21 14.26
CA ALA A 121 18.66 24.86 14.64
C ALA A 121 18.42 23.99 13.40
N VAL A 122 17.75 24.51 12.37
CA VAL A 122 17.56 23.81 11.09
C VAL A 122 18.91 23.47 10.45
N THR A 123 19.85 24.42 10.43
CA THR A 123 21.18 24.23 9.84
C THR A 123 21.98 23.16 10.56
N ARG A 124 22.00 23.20 11.91
CA ARG A 124 22.68 22.21 12.75
C ARG A 124 22.06 20.82 12.59
N LEU A 125 20.74 20.72 12.57
CA LEU A 125 20.05 19.43 12.39
C LEU A 125 20.32 18.83 11.02
N ARG A 126 20.37 19.64 9.95
CA ARG A 126 20.75 19.17 8.62
C ARG A 126 22.17 18.59 8.59
N ALA A 127 23.12 19.21 9.30
CA ALA A 127 24.48 18.68 9.43
C ALA A 127 24.52 17.37 10.23
N LEU A 128 23.76 17.27 11.32
CA LEU A 128 23.64 16.04 12.11
C LEU A 128 23.08 14.89 11.27
N MET A 129 22.00 15.15 10.53
CA MET A 129 21.37 14.17 9.62
C MET A 129 22.37 13.60 8.60
N ALA A 130 23.26 14.44 8.04
CA ALA A 130 24.25 13.99 7.05
C ALA A 130 25.28 13.00 7.63
N SER A 131 25.51 13.03 8.95
CA SER A 131 26.41 12.13 9.68
C SER A 131 25.69 11.03 10.47
N GLY A 132 24.36 10.98 10.37
CA GLY A 132 23.51 10.07 11.12
C GLY A 132 23.42 8.67 10.51
N PRO A 133 22.81 7.72 11.24
CA PRO A 133 22.53 6.37 10.74
C PRO A 133 21.68 6.42 9.47
N ALA A 134 21.93 5.48 8.56
CA ALA A 134 21.08 5.34 7.37
C ALA A 134 19.71 4.77 7.76
N ALA A 135 18.65 5.20 7.07
CA ALA A 135 17.31 4.66 7.29
C ALA A 135 17.23 3.18 6.86
N ASP A 136 16.76 2.30 7.74
CA ASP A 136 16.45 0.92 7.40
C ASP A 136 15.00 0.76 6.92
N MET A 137 14.84 0.75 5.60
CA MET A 137 13.55 0.52 4.95
C MET A 137 12.93 -0.85 5.27
N SER A 138 13.67 -1.80 5.86
CA SER A 138 13.14 -3.12 6.25
C SER A 138 12.16 -3.04 7.44
N ILE A 139 12.34 -2.02 8.28
CA ILE A 139 11.50 -1.71 9.45
C ILE A 139 10.72 -0.40 9.27
N ASP A 140 10.42 -0.04 8.01
CA ASP A 140 9.66 1.14 7.60
C ASP A 140 10.29 2.51 7.99
N GLN A 141 11.59 2.58 8.28
CA GLN A 141 12.25 3.86 8.60
C GLN A 141 12.33 4.80 7.40
N SER A 142 12.19 6.09 7.67
CA SER A 142 12.32 7.16 6.68
C SER A 142 12.58 8.49 7.39
N HIS A 143 13.74 9.09 7.14
CA HIS A 143 14.12 10.34 7.79
C HIS A 143 13.25 11.51 7.35
N CYS A 144 12.75 12.26 8.32
CA CYS A 144 12.09 13.54 8.11
C CYS A 144 13.10 14.69 7.96
N THR A 145 12.67 15.76 7.30
CA THR A 145 13.50 16.96 7.07
C THR A 145 13.84 17.67 8.38
N ALA A 146 14.97 18.39 8.42
CA ALA A 146 15.37 19.21 9.57
C ALA A 146 14.26 20.20 9.98
N GLU A 147 13.55 20.78 9.01
CA GLU A 147 12.42 21.67 9.24
C GLU A 147 11.24 20.94 9.90
N THR A 148 10.95 19.69 9.53
CA THR A 148 9.96 18.87 10.22
C THR A 148 10.37 18.60 11.66
N LYS A 149 11.64 18.28 11.92
CA LYS A 149 12.15 18.07 13.28
C LYS A 149 11.94 19.31 14.15
N VAL A 150 12.30 20.50 13.65
CA VAL A 150 12.07 21.77 14.36
C VAL A 150 10.57 22.02 14.59
N ARG A 151 9.71 21.77 13.59
CA ARG A 151 8.25 21.92 13.77
C ARG A 151 7.67 20.97 14.80
N ARG A 152 8.17 19.73 14.91
CA ARG A 152 7.75 18.78 15.96
C ARG A 152 8.11 19.31 17.36
N VAL A 153 9.29 19.92 17.52
CA VAL A 153 9.67 20.60 18.77
C VAL A 153 8.78 21.82 19.04
N LEU A 154 8.49 22.64 18.03
CA LEU A 154 7.56 23.76 18.16
C LEU A 154 6.14 23.30 18.54
N ALA A 155 5.70 22.12 18.08
CA ALA A 155 4.41 21.57 18.47
C ALA A 155 4.38 21.18 19.95
N LEU A 156 5.46 20.60 20.48
CA LEU A 156 5.63 20.31 21.90
C LEU A 156 5.56 21.61 22.74
N LEU A 157 6.25 22.66 22.29
CA LEU A 157 6.22 23.98 22.94
C LEU A 157 4.84 24.64 22.89
N THR A 158 4.19 24.61 21.72
CA THR A 158 2.87 25.25 21.51
C THR A 158 1.77 24.57 22.31
N ALA A 159 1.85 23.25 22.49
CA ALA A 159 0.92 22.51 23.35
C ALA A 159 1.16 22.71 24.85
N GLY A 160 2.22 23.44 25.24
CA GLY A 160 2.63 23.57 26.63
C GLY A 160 3.15 22.27 27.24
N ALA A 161 3.53 21.29 26.41
CA ALA A 161 4.16 20.05 26.87
C ALA A 161 5.64 20.27 27.25
N LEU A 162 6.27 21.27 26.62
CA LEU A 162 7.57 21.84 26.96
C LEU A 162 7.39 23.39 27.06
N PRO A 163 8.23 24.15 27.78
CA PRO A 163 9.41 23.71 28.50
C PRO A 163 9.14 22.99 29.82
N GLY A 164 10.12 22.21 30.28
CA GLY A 164 10.04 21.42 31.53
C GLY A 164 9.52 20.01 31.31
N GLY A 165 9.37 19.25 32.39
CA GLY A 165 8.81 17.90 32.33
C GLY A 165 9.66 16.89 31.53
N SER A 166 9.01 15.81 31.09
CA SER A 166 9.69 14.64 30.52
C SER A 166 9.04 14.11 29.25
N LEU A 167 9.86 13.90 28.23
CA LEU A 167 9.48 13.43 26.90
C LEU A 167 9.90 11.97 26.70
N LEU A 168 8.93 11.15 26.28
CA LEU A 168 9.15 9.78 25.82
C LEU A 168 9.07 9.70 24.29
N LEU A 169 10.11 9.18 23.66
CA LEU A 169 10.14 8.90 22.24
C LEU A 169 10.03 7.39 22.03
N ILE A 170 8.97 6.96 21.35
CA ILE A 170 8.73 5.58 20.96
C ILE A 170 9.12 5.43 19.49
N GLY A 171 10.35 4.96 19.26
CA GLY A 171 11.08 5.11 18.00
C GLY A 171 11.69 6.51 17.86
N ASP A 172 12.93 6.60 17.36
CA ASP A 172 13.60 7.89 17.10
C ASP A 172 14.61 7.83 15.93
N ASP A 173 14.28 7.14 14.84
CA ASP A 173 15.05 7.21 13.57
C ASP A 173 15.15 8.65 13.05
N ASP A 174 14.11 9.44 13.32
CA ASP A 174 14.05 10.88 13.05
C ASP A 174 14.92 11.75 13.96
N LEU A 175 15.63 11.20 14.95
CA LEU A 175 16.54 11.96 15.83
C LEU A 175 15.86 13.20 16.46
N VAL A 176 14.57 13.11 16.80
CA VAL A 176 13.80 14.16 17.45
C VAL A 176 14.38 14.45 18.83
N SER A 177 14.96 13.45 19.52
CA SER A 177 15.70 13.67 20.77
C SER A 177 16.80 14.73 20.63
N LEU A 178 17.57 14.64 19.55
CA LEU A 178 18.62 15.62 19.22
C LEU A 178 18.03 16.95 18.75
N ALA A 179 16.89 16.94 18.07
CA ALA A 179 16.18 18.16 17.70
C ALA A 179 15.74 18.98 18.92
N VAL A 180 15.21 18.32 19.95
CA VAL A 180 14.85 18.97 21.22
C VAL A 180 16.08 19.60 21.88
N ALA A 181 17.22 18.90 21.90
CA ALA A 181 18.48 19.41 22.42
C ALA A 181 18.98 20.65 21.66
N VAL A 182 19.04 20.57 20.32
CA VAL A 182 19.52 21.66 19.46
C VAL A 182 18.61 22.88 19.55
N VAL A 183 17.29 22.71 19.52
CA VAL A 183 16.34 23.82 19.65
C VAL A 183 16.46 24.47 21.02
N GLY A 184 16.60 23.69 22.10
CA GLY A 184 16.82 24.25 23.43
C GLY A 184 18.10 25.10 23.50
N ASP A 185 19.21 24.57 23.00
CA ASP A 185 20.49 25.29 22.96
C ASP A 185 20.39 26.62 22.19
N VAL A 186 19.76 26.61 21.00
CA VAL A 186 19.51 27.84 20.21
C VAL A 186 18.59 28.83 20.94
N LEU A 187 17.63 28.35 21.74
CA LEU A 187 16.76 29.18 22.58
C LEU A 187 17.41 29.60 23.91
N GLY A 188 18.69 29.26 24.14
CA GLY A 188 19.47 29.69 25.29
C GLY A 188 19.46 28.75 26.49
N GLY A 189 18.91 27.53 26.38
CA GLY A 189 19.00 26.52 27.43
C GLY A 189 18.07 25.31 27.26
N PRO A 190 18.22 24.28 28.11
CA PRO A 190 17.39 23.07 28.03
C PRO A 190 15.90 23.39 28.14
N ILE A 191 15.11 22.90 27.18
CA ILE A 191 13.64 23.04 27.16
C ILE A 191 12.94 21.79 27.71
N VAL A 192 13.68 20.79 28.18
CA VAL A 192 13.14 19.53 28.70
C VAL A 192 14.02 19.06 29.85
N GLU A 193 13.44 18.49 30.90
CA GLU A 193 14.20 17.98 32.05
C GLU A 193 14.77 16.59 31.75
N ARG A 194 14.02 15.77 31.02
CA ARG A 194 14.40 14.41 30.65
C ARG A 194 13.82 14.01 29.29
N VAL A 195 14.69 13.47 28.44
CA VAL A 195 14.29 12.77 27.21
C VAL A 195 14.65 11.31 27.34
N THR A 196 13.68 10.43 27.08
CA THR A 196 13.89 8.98 27.02
C THR A 196 13.53 8.48 25.64
N VAL A 197 14.45 7.77 24.99
CA VAL A 197 14.27 7.16 23.67
C VAL A 197 14.20 5.65 23.83
N VAL A 198 13.15 5.04 23.29
CA VAL A 198 13.00 3.58 23.21
C VAL A 198 13.01 3.17 21.74
N ASP A 199 14.04 2.45 21.31
CA ASP A 199 14.21 2.01 19.93
C ASP A 199 14.78 0.59 19.87
N ILE A 200 14.54 -0.12 18.77
CA ILE A 200 15.11 -1.45 18.54
C ILE A 200 16.55 -1.38 18.01
N SER A 201 16.90 -0.28 17.34
CA SER A 201 18.17 -0.11 16.63
C SER A 201 19.29 0.36 17.57
N PRO A 202 20.32 -0.48 17.84
CA PRO A 202 21.46 -0.05 18.64
C PRO A 202 22.26 1.06 17.95
N GLU A 203 22.33 1.08 16.62
CA GLU A 203 23.05 2.12 15.86
C GLU A 203 22.44 3.51 16.08
N ILE A 204 21.11 3.61 16.08
CA ILE A 204 20.40 4.87 16.36
C ILE A 204 20.65 5.32 17.79
N LEU A 205 20.52 4.41 18.75
CA LEU A 205 20.70 4.72 20.17
C LEU A 205 22.15 5.16 20.48
N GLU A 206 23.15 4.47 19.94
CA GLU A 206 24.56 4.85 20.08
C GLU A 206 24.85 6.22 19.46
N HIS A 207 24.29 6.48 18.26
CA HIS A 207 24.42 7.79 17.62
C HIS A 207 23.80 8.91 18.45
N ILE A 208 22.59 8.68 19.00
CA ILE A 208 21.92 9.64 19.89
C ILE A 208 22.76 9.90 21.13
N GLN A 209 23.22 8.86 21.84
CA GLN A 209 24.06 9.02 23.03
C GLN A 209 25.32 9.84 22.76
N LYS A 210 26.06 9.47 21.71
CA LYS A 210 27.31 10.13 21.32
C LYS A 210 27.08 11.60 20.99
N THR A 211 26.06 11.88 20.20
CA THR A 211 25.76 13.24 19.73
C THR A 211 25.20 14.11 20.86
N ALA A 212 24.30 13.56 21.69
CA ALA A 212 23.76 14.26 22.85
C ALA A 212 24.86 14.63 23.85
N ALA A 213 25.83 13.74 24.10
CA ALA A 213 26.99 14.02 24.95
C ALA A 213 27.86 15.16 24.39
N ALA A 214 28.09 15.19 23.07
CA ALA A 214 28.82 16.28 22.42
C ALA A 214 28.07 17.63 22.50
N LEU A 215 26.74 17.60 22.54
CA LEU A 215 25.87 18.76 22.73
C LEU A 215 25.68 19.15 24.21
N GLY A 216 26.22 18.39 25.16
CA GLY A 216 26.07 18.66 26.61
C GLY A 216 24.67 18.34 27.16
N THR A 217 23.87 17.55 26.44
CA THR A 217 22.51 17.14 26.81
C THR A 217 22.45 15.69 27.24
N ARG A 218 21.61 15.37 28.23
CA ARG A 218 21.36 13.99 28.65
C ARG A 218 20.11 13.46 27.96
N VAL A 219 20.30 12.45 27.13
CA VAL A 219 19.22 11.63 26.56
C VAL A 219 19.38 10.22 27.11
N GLU A 220 18.36 9.73 27.79
CA GLU A 220 18.28 8.32 28.20
C GLU A 220 17.86 7.50 26.98
N THR A 221 18.55 6.41 26.72
CA THR A 221 18.28 5.54 25.56
C THR A 221 18.10 4.11 26.06
N VAL A 222 17.04 3.45 25.60
CA VAL A 222 16.67 2.10 26.00
C VAL A 222 16.50 1.26 24.74
N GLN A 223 17.37 0.27 24.55
CA GLN A 223 17.21 -0.69 23.47
C GLN A 223 16.08 -1.67 23.83
N HIS A 224 15.02 -1.69 23.03
CA HIS A 224 13.84 -2.52 23.30
C HIS A 224 13.03 -2.81 22.04
N ASP A 225 12.56 -4.04 21.88
CA ASP A 225 11.56 -4.37 20.86
C ASP A 225 10.15 -4.05 21.39
N LEU A 226 9.52 -3.05 20.79
CA LEU A 226 8.20 -2.54 21.17
C LEU A 226 7.06 -3.57 20.96
N ARG A 227 7.33 -4.71 20.31
CA ARG A 227 6.44 -5.88 20.35
C ARG A 227 6.17 -6.33 21.78
N HIS A 228 7.14 -6.22 22.67
CA HIS A 228 6.97 -6.48 24.10
C HIS A 228 6.51 -5.21 24.84
N PRO A 229 5.77 -5.34 25.96
CA PRO A 229 5.48 -4.22 26.85
C PRO A 229 6.75 -3.45 27.23
N LEU A 230 6.63 -2.15 27.49
CA LEU A 230 7.77 -1.36 27.95
C LEU A 230 8.38 -1.95 29.23
N PRO A 231 9.70 -1.80 29.46
CA PRO A 231 10.30 -2.13 30.74
C PRO A 231 9.58 -1.42 31.89
N ALA A 232 9.34 -2.13 33.00
CA ALA A 232 8.53 -1.63 34.12
C ALA A 232 9.04 -0.29 34.70
N GLY A 233 10.34 -0.02 34.63
CA GLY A 233 10.93 1.24 35.08
C GLY A 233 10.52 2.48 34.27
N LEU A 234 9.96 2.30 33.07
CA LEU A 234 9.47 3.37 32.21
C LEU A 234 7.96 3.65 32.35
N HIS A 235 7.22 2.78 33.05
CA HIS A 235 5.76 2.88 33.15
C HIS A 235 5.34 4.09 33.97
N GLY A 236 4.43 4.91 33.45
CA GLY A 236 3.87 6.01 34.24
C GLY A 236 4.83 7.16 34.52
N GLN A 237 5.92 7.29 33.77
CA GLN A 237 7.03 8.18 34.15
C GLN A 237 7.08 9.51 33.38
N HIS A 238 6.41 9.62 32.23
CA HIS A 238 6.59 10.75 31.30
C HIS A 238 5.36 11.64 31.18
N ASP A 239 5.55 12.92 30.87
CA ASP A 239 4.47 13.90 30.72
C ASP A 239 3.88 13.92 29.31
N VAL A 240 4.74 13.65 28.33
CA VAL A 240 4.42 13.68 26.91
C VAL A 240 5.13 12.55 26.19
N ALA A 241 4.47 11.98 25.19
CA ALA A 241 5.05 10.99 24.30
C ALA A 241 4.97 11.44 22.85
N MET A 242 5.91 11.02 22.01
CA MET A 242 5.87 11.20 20.57
C MET A 242 6.29 9.92 19.85
N THR A 243 5.67 9.65 18.71
CA THR A 243 5.97 8.47 17.89
C THR A 243 5.68 8.69 16.40
N ASP A 244 6.49 8.07 15.55
CA ASP A 244 6.29 7.93 14.09
C ASP A 244 6.39 6.44 13.73
N PRO A 245 5.30 5.68 13.89
CA PRO A 245 5.37 4.23 13.84
C PRO A 245 5.28 3.69 12.41
N PRO A 246 5.50 2.38 12.22
CA PRO A 246 5.25 1.72 10.95
C PRO A 246 3.84 2.03 10.41
N TYR A 247 3.73 2.29 9.11
CA TYR A 247 2.50 2.78 8.48
C TYR A 247 1.45 1.67 8.24
N THR A 248 1.16 0.88 9.27
CA THR A 248 0.10 -0.12 9.34
C THR A 248 -0.85 0.20 10.51
N PRO A 249 -2.15 -0.16 10.45
CA PRO A 249 -3.05 0.03 11.60
C PRO A 249 -2.53 -0.64 12.88
N GLU A 250 -1.89 -1.80 12.75
CA GLU A 250 -1.28 -2.56 13.85
C GLU A 250 -0.05 -1.83 14.41
N GLY A 251 0.77 -1.22 13.56
CA GLY A 251 1.90 -0.38 13.96
C GLY A 251 1.45 0.86 14.72
N ALA A 252 0.45 1.58 14.20
CA ALA A 252 -0.17 2.71 14.89
C ALA A 252 -0.68 2.28 16.28
N ARG A 253 -1.46 1.19 16.35
CA ARG A 253 -1.98 0.64 17.61
C ARG A 253 -0.86 0.30 18.60
N LEU A 254 0.16 -0.44 18.16
CA LEU A 254 1.21 -0.93 19.03
C LEU A 254 2.01 0.23 19.63
N PHE A 255 2.50 1.14 18.80
CA PHE A 255 3.36 2.23 19.24
C PHE A 255 2.58 3.24 20.10
N LEU A 256 1.33 3.56 19.74
CA LEU A 256 0.47 4.39 20.59
C LEU A 256 0.18 3.71 21.93
N SER A 257 0.00 2.39 21.95
CA SER A 257 -0.14 1.63 23.20
C SER A 257 1.09 1.75 24.09
N ARG A 258 2.31 1.62 23.52
CA ARG A 258 3.57 1.80 24.27
C ARG A 258 3.77 3.24 24.73
N ALA A 259 3.38 4.22 23.92
CA ALA A 259 3.36 5.63 24.34
C ALA A 259 2.46 5.82 25.57
N VAL A 260 1.27 5.24 25.57
CA VAL A 260 0.35 5.28 26.72
C VAL A 260 0.92 4.57 27.95
N GLU A 261 1.65 3.46 27.80
CA GLU A 261 2.32 2.78 28.94
C GLU A 261 3.31 3.67 29.67
N GLY A 262 4.09 4.45 28.92
CA GLY A 262 5.14 5.28 29.50
C GLY A 262 4.66 6.63 30.04
N LEU A 263 3.44 7.04 29.71
CA LEU A 263 2.83 8.28 30.19
C LEU A 263 2.31 8.16 31.62
N ARG A 264 2.44 9.24 32.39
CA ARG A 264 1.79 9.38 33.70
C ARG A 264 0.28 9.13 33.58
N PRO A 265 -0.34 8.47 34.58
CA PRO A 265 -1.77 8.22 34.57
C PRO A 265 -2.54 9.53 34.74
N GLY A 266 -3.61 9.70 33.97
CA GLY A 266 -4.49 10.86 34.07
C GLY A 266 -4.94 11.35 32.69
N PRO A 267 -5.99 12.19 32.64
CA PRO A 267 -6.42 12.84 31.41
C PRO A 267 -5.46 13.99 31.00
N ALA A 268 -5.57 14.43 29.76
CA ALA A 268 -4.89 15.59 29.20
C ALA A 268 -3.35 15.49 29.08
N HIS A 269 -2.77 14.29 29.22
CA HIS A 269 -1.39 14.05 28.78
C HIS A 269 -1.34 14.01 27.25
N SER A 270 -0.26 14.55 26.67
CA SER A 270 -0.12 14.70 25.22
C SER A 270 0.59 13.50 24.60
N VAL A 271 0.04 12.99 23.50
CA VAL A 271 0.73 12.08 22.57
C VAL A 271 0.79 12.73 21.20
N PHE A 272 1.99 12.89 20.64
CA PHE A 272 2.19 13.38 19.29
C PHE A 272 2.44 12.23 18.34
N PHE A 273 1.58 12.11 17.33
CA PHE A 273 1.53 10.97 16.44
C PHE A 273 1.74 11.42 15.00
N SER A 274 2.86 11.00 14.42
CA SER A 274 3.18 11.16 13.01
C SER A 274 2.74 9.91 12.24
N PHE A 275 2.15 10.08 11.05
CA PHE A 275 1.76 8.93 10.25
C PHE A 275 1.55 9.27 8.77
N GLY A 276 1.71 8.28 7.90
CA GLY A 276 1.38 8.38 6.48
C GLY A 276 -0.14 8.40 6.24
N GLY A 277 -0.62 9.35 5.43
CA GLY A 277 -2.01 9.33 4.98
C GLY A 277 -2.36 8.08 4.16
N LYS A 278 -3.60 7.62 4.27
CA LYS A 278 -4.11 6.43 3.55
C LYS A 278 -5.48 6.72 2.95
N SER A 279 -6.06 5.71 2.30
CA SER A 279 -7.45 5.78 1.86
C SER A 279 -8.39 6.06 3.05
N PRO A 280 -9.58 6.65 2.82
CA PRO A 280 -10.53 6.94 3.91
C PRO A 280 -10.88 5.73 4.78
N ASP A 281 -11.04 4.55 4.17
CA ASP A 281 -11.39 3.31 4.89
C ASP A 281 -10.23 2.83 5.79
N GLU A 282 -8.99 2.88 5.31
CA GLU A 282 -7.82 2.56 6.11
C GLU A 282 -7.59 3.59 7.23
N MET A 283 -7.85 4.87 6.96
CA MET A 283 -7.78 5.91 7.99
C MET A 283 -8.84 5.74 9.07
N LEU A 284 -10.03 5.25 8.72
CA LEU A 284 -11.07 4.90 9.69
C LEU A 284 -10.61 3.76 10.61
N GLU A 285 -9.88 2.76 10.10
CA GLU A 285 -9.29 1.71 10.93
C GLU A 285 -8.26 2.27 11.91
N VAL A 286 -7.36 3.16 11.45
CA VAL A 286 -6.38 3.83 12.33
C VAL A 286 -7.09 4.64 13.42
N GLN A 287 -8.14 5.41 13.08
CA GLN A 287 -8.91 6.17 14.06
C GLN A 287 -9.62 5.27 15.08
N ARG A 288 -10.13 4.11 14.65
CA ARG A 288 -10.70 3.12 15.58
C ARG A 288 -9.67 2.61 16.59
N GLU A 289 -8.43 2.40 16.17
CA GLU A 289 -7.37 1.97 17.09
C GLU A 289 -6.97 3.08 18.08
N ILE A 290 -6.94 4.34 17.64
CA ILE A 290 -6.74 5.50 18.55
C ILE A 290 -7.87 5.55 19.59
N MET A 291 -9.13 5.46 19.16
CA MET A 291 -10.28 5.47 20.07
C MET A 291 -10.31 4.26 21.02
N ALA A 292 -9.86 3.09 20.56
CA ALA A 292 -9.81 1.88 21.37
C ALA A 292 -8.81 2.00 22.54
N LEU A 293 -7.80 2.85 22.43
CA LEU A 293 -6.89 3.21 23.52
C LEU A 293 -7.46 4.29 24.45
N GLY A 294 -8.68 4.78 24.19
CA GLY A 294 -9.30 5.88 24.92
C GLY A 294 -8.61 7.23 24.69
N LEU A 295 -7.94 7.42 23.55
CA LEU A 295 -7.31 8.69 23.16
C LEU A 295 -8.29 9.54 22.35
N VAL A 296 -8.22 10.86 22.53
CA VAL A 296 -9.00 11.83 21.75
C VAL A 296 -8.09 12.66 20.85
N THR A 297 -8.57 13.00 19.65
CA THR A 297 -7.85 13.93 18.76
C THR A 297 -8.08 15.36 19.19
N ASN A 298 -7.01 16.05 19.58
CA ASN A 298 -7.01 17.48 19.89
C ASN A 298 -6.65 18.33 18.67
N GLY A 299 -5.75 17.84 17.80
CA GLY A 299 -5.36 18.51 16.57
C GLY A 299 -4.93 17.52 15.49
N TYR A 300 -5.12 17.89 14.22
CA TYR A 300 -4.75 17.08 13.06
C TYR A 300 -4.29 17.98 11.90
N VAL A 301 -3.00 17.92 11.57
CA VAL A 301 -2.40 18.75 10.52
C VAL A 301 -1.89 17.87 9.38
N ARG A 302 -2.44 18.04 8.18
CA ARG A 302 -2.00 17.31 6.99
C ARG A 302 -0.68 17.84 6.47
N ASN A 303 0.09 16.96 5.80
CA ASN A 303 1.37 17.30 5.17
C ASN A 303 2.38 17.99 6.10
N PHE A 304 2.22 17.80 7.42
CA PHE A 304 3.07 18.38 8.44
C PHE A 304 4.48 17.80 8.39
N ASN A 305 4.55 16.47 8.30
CA ASN A 305 5.80 15.74 8.22
C ASN A 305 6.24 15.67 6.76
N GLU A 306 7.47 16.07 6.47
CA GLU A 306 8.12 15.86 5.18
C GLU A 306 9.30 14.92 5.35
N TYR A 307 9.41 13.95 4.45
CA TYR A 307 10.38 12.88 4.50
C TYR A 307 11.30 12.90 3.27
N GLU A 308 12.56 12.54 3.48
CA GLU A 308 13.53 12.37 2.43
C GLU A 308 13.17 11.15 1.54
N GLY A 309 13.32 11.30 0.23
CA GLY A 309 12.97 10.26 -0.74
C GLY A 309 11.57 10.36 -1.38
N SER A 310 11.24 9.40 -2.23
CA SER A 310 9.99 9.37 -3.01
C SER A 310 8.95 8.42 -2.38
N GLY A 311 8.37 8.83 -1.26
CA GLY A 311 7.27 8.09 -0.62
C GLY A 311 6.00 8.03 -1.47
N ILE A 312 5.09 7.08 -1.18
CA ILE A 312 3.84 6.83 -1.92
C ILE A 312 2.93 8.08 -1.99
N LEU A 313 2.97 8.93 -0.97
CA LEU A 313 2.26 10.22 -0.88
C LEU A 313 3.11 11.43 -1.27
N GLY A 314 4.20 11.23 -2.02
CA GLY A 314 5.12 12.33 -2.33
C GLY A 314 5.93 12.77 -1.11
N GLY A 315 6.22 11.83 -0.20
CA GLY A 315 7.09 12.03 0.96
C GLY A 315 6.50 12.95 2.02
N VAL A 316 5.19 12.90 2.26
CA VAL A 316 4.55 13.67 3.34
C VAL A 316 3.63 12.80 4.19
N GLY A 317 3.52 13.17 5.47
CA GLY A 317 2.62 12.57 6.46
C GLY A 317 1.83 13.62 7.23
N PHE A 318 0.81 13.20 7.95
CA PHE A 318 0.09 14.05 8.89
C PHE A 318 0.74 14.01 10.27
N PHE A 319 0.40 15.00 11.09
CA PHE A 319 0.79 15.09 12.49
C PHE A 319 -0.45 15.33 13.33
N GLN A 320 -0.65 14.47 14.32
CA GLN A 320 -1.83 14.46 15.17
C GLN A 320 -1.44 14.68 16.62
N HIS A 321 -2.08 15.65 17.27
CA HIS A 321 -1.99 15.85 18.70
C HIS A 321 -3.15 15.12 19.36
N LEU A 322 -2.82 14.08 20.14
CA LEU A 322 -3.77 13.27 20.87
C LEU A 322 -3.68 13.61 22.36
N LEU A 323 -4.81 13.49 23.06
CA LEU A 323 -4.87 13.65 24.51
C LEU A 323 -5.38 12.37 25.17
N THR A 324 -4.83 12.05 26.33
CA THR A 324 -5.38 11.03 27.22
C THR A 324 -6.71 11.49 27.82
N THR A 325 -7.54 10.52 28.17
CA THR A 325 -8.81 10.68 28.87
C THR A 325 -8.79 9.85 30.15
N THR A 326 -9.83 9.98 30.98
CA THR A 326 -10.00 9.10 32.16
C THR A 326 -10.20 7.63 31.79
N SER A 327 -10.53 7.33 30.54
CA SER A 327 -10.67 5.96 30.01
C SER A 327 -9.43 5.46 29.27
N THR A 328 -8.36 6.26 29.17
CA THR A 328 -7.16 5.85 28.44
C THR A 328 -6.52 4.62 29.10
N SER A 329 -6.22 3.62 28.27
CA SER A 329 -5.54 2.40 28.71
C SER A 329 -4.67 1.84 27.61
N SER A 330 -3.53 1.28 27.98
CA SER A 330 -2.66 0.56 27.07
C SER A 330 -3.08 -0.89 26.91
N ARG A 331 -2.75 -1.48 25.74
CA ARG A 331 -2.91 -2.90 25.47
C ARG A 331 -1.78 -3.69 26.12
N GLN A 332 -2.18 -4.56 27.05
CA GLN A 332 -1.27 -5.45 27.76
C GLN A 332 -0.78 -6.59 26.87
N GLY A 333 0.44 -7.05 27.13
CA GLY A 333 1.01 -8.25 26.52
C GLY A 333 1.84 -8.01 25.25
N GLU A 334 2.39 -9.12 24.76
CA GLU A 334 3.25 -9.18 23.58
C GLU A 334 2.44 -9.16 22.28
N PHE A 335 2.99 -8.49 21.26
CA PHE A 335 2.47 -8.48 19.91
C PHE A 335 3.30 -9.38 18.98
N SER A 336 2.69 -10.44 18.47
CA SER A 336 3.33 -11.41 17.56
C SER A 336 2.88 -11.31 16.09
N GLY A 337 2.07 -10.29 15.75
CA GLY A 337 1.54 -10.10 14.41
C GLY A 337 2.50 -9.38 13.45
N PRO A 338 2.15 -9.28 12.15
CA PRO A 338 2.91 -8.49 11.20
C PRO A 338 2.84 -7.00 11.57
N LEU A 339 4.00 -6.34 11.65
CA LEU A 339 4.13 -4.97 12.13
C LEU A 339 4.47 -4.02 10.98
N TYR A 340 5.53 -4.35 10.25
CA TYR A 340 6.07 -3.51 9.18
C TYR A 340 5.33 -3.74 7.86
N THR A 341 5.39 -2.76 6.96
CA THR A 341 4.89 -2.88 5.59
C THR A 341 5.60 -4.03 4.86
N GLY A 342 6.87 -4.29 5.22
CA GLY A 342 7.62 -5.47 4.82
C GLY A 342 7.04 -6.80 5.31
N ASP A 343 6.58 -6.89 6.56
CA ASP A 343 6.05 -8.12 7.17
C ASP A 343 4.74 -8.56 6.52
N LYS A 344 3.94 -7.60 6.05
CA LYS A 344 2.72 -7.88 5.29
C LYS A 344 3.00 -8.35 3.86
N ARG A 345 4.26 -8.32 3.41
CA ARG A 345 4.65 -8.94 2.15
C ARG A 345 4.70 -10.44 2.37
N THR A 346 4.03 -11.20 1.52
CA THR A 346 3.98 -12.66 1.59
C THR A 346 4.97 -13.33 0.64
N ARG A 347 5.92 -12.56 0.08
CA ARG A 347 6.81 -13.01 -1.00
C ARG A 347 8.25 -12.61 -0.73
N GLN A 348 9.17 -13.57 -0.88
CA GLN A 348 10.61 -13.36 -0.93
C GLN A 348 11.03 -12.94 -2.35
N ARG A 349 12.21 -12.36 -2.51
CA ARG A 349 12.81 -11.98 -3.79
C ARG A 349 14.15 -12.67 -3.95
N GLU A 350 14.34 -13.37 -5.06
CA GLU A 350 15.64 -13.92 -5.45
C GLU A 350 16.57 -12.78 -5.89
N TYR A 351 17.82 -12.82 -5.46
CA TYR A 351 18.91 -11.93 -5.88
C TYR A 351 20.06 -12.77 -6.41
N THR A 352 20.64 -12.35 -7.53
CA THR A 352 21.79 -13.01 -8.14
C THR A 352 23.05 -12.18 -7.88
N CYS A 353 24.08 -12.78 -7.27
CA CYS A 353 25.38 -12.13 -7.12
C CYS A 353 26.02 -11.91 -8.49
N ALA A 354 26.37 -10.67 -8.84
CA ALA A 354 26.96 -10.36 -10.13
C ALA A 354 28.41 -10.88 -10.30
N ALA A 355 29.03 -11.37 -9.23
CA ALA A 355 30.42 -11.86 -9.23
C ALA A 355 30.56 -13.38 -9.34
N CYS A 356 29.58 -14.16 -8.86
CA CYS A 356 29.63 -15.63 -8.87
C CYS A 356 28.29 -16.29 -9.22
N ASP A 357 27.31 -15.51 -9.65
CA ASP A 357 25.97 -15.95 -10.04
C ASP A 357 25.17 -16.71 -8.97
N ALA A 358 25.63 -16.66 -7.71
CA ALA A 358 24.92 -17.23 -6.57
C ALA A 358 23.52 -16.60 -6.45
N ARG A 359 22.50 -17.44 -6.33
CA ARG A 359 21.11 -17.04 -6.12
C ARG A 359 20.78 -17.07 -4.65
N ILE A 360 20.24 -15.96 -4.16
CA ILE A 360 20.03 -15.71 -2.74
C ILE A 360 18.61 -15.20 -2.56
N LEU A 361 17.82 -15.86 -1.72
CA LEU A 361 16.49 -15.39 -1.37
C LEU A 361 16.58 -14.31 -0.29
N VAL A 362 15.83 -13.24 -0.51
CA VAL A 362 15.77 -12.09 0.39
C VAL A 362 14.32 -11.71 0.63
N GLY A 363 13.88 -11.70 1.88
CA GLY A 363 12.52 -11.35 2.26
C GLY A 363 12.03 -12.15 3.48
N PRO A 364 10.72 -12.11 3.76
CA PRO A 364 10.12 -12.76 4.92
C PRO A 364 10.45 -14.26 4.98
N GLY A 365 11.01 -14.74 6.10
CA GLY A 365 11.42 -16.14 6.29
C GLY A 365 12.76 -16.54 5.65
N ALA A 366 13.41 -15.66 4.88
CA ALA A 366 14.74 -15.92 4.32
C ALA A 366 15.87 -15.48 5.28
N ARG A 367 17.09 -16.00 5.06
CA ARG A 367 18.29 -15.62 5.85
C ARG A 367 18.56 -14.12 5.87
N TRP A 368 18.27 -13.41 4.78
CA TRP A 368 18.31 -11.94 4.72
C TRP A 368 16.89 -11.42 4.53
N THR A 369 16.41 -10.61 5.46
CA THR A 369 15.07 -10.00 5.38
C THR A 369 15.03 -8.81 4.41
N SER A 370 16.18 -8.19 4.12
CA SER A 370 16.32 -7.07 3.20
C SER A 370 17.56 -7.20 2.29
N VAL A 371 17.53 -6.53 1.13
CA VAL A 371 18.69 -6.52 0.22
C VAL A 371 19.85 -5.72 0.78
N ALA A 372 19.57 -4.77 1.67
CA ALA A 372 20.59 -4.01 2.37
C ALA A 372 21.40 -4.94 3.30
N ALA A 373 20.73 -5.82 4.06
CA ALA A 373 21.39 -6.82 4.89
C ALA A 373 22.27 -7.76 4.05
N LEU A 374 21.77 -8.24 2.91
CA LEU A 374 22.57 -9.05 1.97
C LEU A 374 23.80 -8.29 1.43
N ARG A 375 23.67 -6.99 1.19
CA ARG A 375 24.79 -6.15 0.74
C ARG A 375 25.82 -5.93 1.84
N GLY A 376 25.39 -5.80 3.08
CA GLY A 376 26.26 -5.67 4.25
C GLY A 376 27.11 -6.92 4.47
N ASP A 377 26.48 -8.10 4.39
CA ASP A 377 27.18 -9.38 4.60
C ASP A 377 28.02 -9.84 3.39
N GLY A 378 27.69 -9.34 2.20
CA GLY A 378 28.26 -9.82 0.95
C GLY A 378 27.73 -11.21 0.56
N CYS A 379 28.09 -11.66 -0.64
CA CYS A 379 27.54 -12.91 -1.16
C CYS A 379 28.02 -14.09 -0.30
N PRO A 380 27.13 -14.99 0.16
CA PRO A 380 27.53 -16.13 0.99
C PRO A 380 28.52 -17.08 0.32
N GLN A 381 28.65 -17.03 -1.01
CA GLN A 381 29.54 -17.91 -1.77
C GLN A 381 30.89 -17.27 -2.09
N CYS A 382 30.97 -15.94 -2.28
CA CYS A 382 32.21 -15.28 -2.70
C CYS A 382 32.60 -14.05 -1.88
N GLY A 383 31.79 -13.64 -0.92
CA GLY A 383 31.99 -12.45 -0.08
C GLY A 383 31.83 -11.11 -0.81
N LYS A 384 31.47 -11.10 -2.11
CA LYS A 384 31.40 -9.89 -2.95
C LYS A 384 29.96 -9.42 -3.17
N GLY A 385 29.82 -8.21 -3.70
CA GLY A 385 28.63 -7.70 -4.41
C GLY A 385 29.02 -7.19 -5.81
N PRO A 386 28.13 -6.50 -6.56
CA PRO A 386 26.73 -6.16 -6.28
C PRO A 386 25.73 -7.28 -6.62
N PHE A 387 24.47 -7.14 -6.20
CA PHE A 387 23.39 -8.12 -6.41
C PHE A 387 22.34 -7.61 -7.39
N ARG A 388 21.96 -8.46 -8.35
CA ARG A 388 20.91 -8.21 -9.34
C ARG A 388 19.57 -8.77 -8.84
N PRO A 389 18.49 -7.97 -8.80
CA PRO A 389 17.18 -8.47 -8.37
C PRO A 389 16.57 -9.42 -9.41
N GLY A 390 16.04 -10.54 -8.93
CA GLY A 390 15.35 -11.59 -9.69
C GLY A 390 13.87 -11.70 -9.33
N ARG A 391 13.33 -12.92 -9.47
CA ARG A 391 11.90 -13.24 -9.31
C ARG A 391 11.42 -13.05 -7.87
N LEU A 392 10.16 -12.65 -7.69
CA LEU A 392 9.46 -12.79 -6.41
C LEU A 392 8.93 -14.23 -6.27
N VAL A 393 9.35 -14.93 -5.22
CA VAL A 393 8.91 -16.28 -4.88
C VAL A 393 8.04 -16.25 -3.61
N PRO A 394 7.12 -17.20 -3.40
CA PRO A 394 6.42 -17.34 -2.12
C PRO A 394 7.44 -17.49 -0.97
N ALA A 395 7.16 -16.92 0.20
CA ALA A 395 7.97 -17.21 1.38
C ALA A 395 7.78 -18.70 1.77
N GLU A 396 8.87 -19.44 1.98
CA GLU A 396 8.79 -20.78 2.58
C GLU A 396 8.28 -20.65 4.02
N GLU A 397 7.30 -21.48 4.41
CA GLU A 397 6.89 -21.60 5.82
C GLU A 397 8.09 -22.11 6.64
N PRO A 398 8.43 -21.47 7.77
CA PRO A 398 9.43 -22.04 8.66
C PRO A 398 8.97 -23.43 9.13
N PRO A 399 9.86 -24.42 9.22
CA PRO A 399 9.49 -25.73 9.74
C PRO A 399 8.95 -25.54 11.16
N ALA A 400 7.81 -26.19 11.44
CA ALA A 400 7.22 -26.19 12.77
C ALA A 400 8.29 -26.58 13.81
N PRO A 401 8.35 -25.92 14.98
CA PRO A 401 9.27 -26.34 16.02
C PRO A 401 9.01 -27.80 16.34
N ALA A 402 10.07 -28.61 16.32
CA ALA A 402 10.00 -30.02 16.69
C ALA A 402 9.35 -30.11 18.07
N GLY A 403 8.15 -30.70 18.12
CA GLY A 403 7.44 -30.92 19.37
C GLY A 403 8.32 -31.67 20.37
N PRO A 404 8.17 -31.44 21.68
CA PRO A 404 8.94 -32.16 22.67
C PRO A 404 8.74 -33.66 22.49
N ALA A 405 9.86 -34.39 22.49
CA ALA A 405 9.86 -35.84 22.39
C ALA A 405 8.92 -36.45 23.45
N PRO A 406 8.14 -37.49 23.11
CA PRO A 406 7.17 -38.07 24.03
C PRO A 406 7.89 -38.61 25.27
N ALA A 407 7.53 -38.07 26.43
CA ALA A 407 7.98 -38.54 27.72
C ALA A 407 7.49 -39.99 27.94
N GLN A 408 8.42 -40.86 28.34
CA GLN A 408 8.13 -42.22 28.75
C GLN A 408 7.21 -42.25 29.99
N PRO A 409 6.35 -43.27 30.13
CA PRO A 409 5.40 -43.34 31.23
C PRO A 409 6.11 -43.73 32.54
N SER A 410 6.15 -42.82 33.51
CA SER A 410 6.51 -43.18 34.88
C SER A 410 5.28 -43.67 35.65
N SER A 411 5.43 -44.85 36.22
CA SER A 411 4.49 -45.57 37.07
C SER A 411 4.07 -44.82 38.35
N ALA A 412 2.77 -44.95 38.67
CA ALA A 412 2.16 -45.22 39.98
C ALA A 412 2.68 -44.52 41.25
N ALA A 413 1.80 -43.80 41.96
CA ALA A 413 1.21 -44.18 43.27
C ALA A 413 0.28 -43.04 43.78
N PRO A 414 -0.49 -43.16 44.89
CA PRO A 414 -1.95 -43.12 44.80
C PRO A 414 -2.60 -41.96 45.58
N ALA A 415 -3.92 -41.92 45.42
CA ALA A 415 -4.89 -40.99 45.98
C ALA A 415 -5.13 -41.09 47.49
N ALA A 416 -5.98 -40.16 47.94
CA ALA A 416 -6.82 -40.12 49.15
C ALA A 416 -6.23 -39.20 50.26
N VAL A 417 -6.98 -38.41 51.04
CA VAL A 417 -8.35 -38.48 51.57
C VAL A 417 -8.81 -37.07 52.01
N THR A 418 -10.07 -36.76 51.74
CA THR A 418 -11.07 -35.87 52.38
C THR A 418 -10.68 -34.64 53.23
N GLY A 419 -11.42 -33.55 53.00
CA GLY A 419 -11.67 -32.49 53.99
C GLY A 419 -12.98 -31.77 53.68
N ALA A 420 -13.97 -31.91 54.56
CA ALA A 420 -15.37 -31.58 54.37
C ALA A 420 -15.76 -30.14 54.80
N THR A 421 -16.87 -29.66 54.21
CA THR A 421 -17.95 -28.80 54.75
C THR A 421 -17.66 -27.42 55.36
N ALA A 422 -18.34 -26.39 54.87
CA ALA A 422 -19.47 -25.75 55.57
C ALA A 422 -20.19 -24.71 54.68
N SER A 423 -21.50 -24.87 54.56
CA SER A 423 -22.44 -23.91 53.94
C SER A 423 -22.81 -22.79 54.92
N VAL A 424 -23.06 -21.59 54.40
CA VAL A 424 -23.95 -20.61 55.02
C VAL A 424 -24.90 -20.06 53.94
N VAL A 425 -26.19 -20.18 54.23
CA VAL A 425 -27.34 -19.68 53.45
C VAL A 425 -27.81 -18.38 54.09
N THR A 426 -28.20 -17.40 53.28
CA THR A 426 -29.28 -16.39 53.46
C THR A 426 -29.04 -15.27 52.44
N ALA A 427 -30.00 -14.57 51.84
CA ALA A 427 -31.41 -14.72 51.53
C ALA A 427 -31.70 -13.64 50.44
N ALA A 428 -32.63 -13.89 49.52
CA ALA A 428 -33.04 -12.92 48.49
C ALA A 428 -33.81 -11.72 49.08
N PRO A 429 -33.98 -10.65 48.27
CA PRO A 429 -35.37 -10.39 47.86
C PRO A 429 -35.56 -9.98 46.38
N THR A 430 -36.64 -10.56 45.84
CA THR A 430 -37.70 -10.02 44.96
C THR A 430 -37.41 -9.40 43.57
N ALA A 431 -38.14 -9.99 42.63
CA ALA A 431 -38.28 -9.74 41.20
C ALA A 431 -38.81 -8.37 40.77
N ALA A 432 -38.39 -7.95 39.57
CA ALA A 432 -39.24 -7.19 38.64
C ALA A 432 -38.84 -7.47 37.16
N SER A 433 -39.83 -7.96 36.42
CA SER A 433 -40.05 -7.99 34.96
C SER A 433 -38.91 -8.27 33.96
N ALA A 434 -38.96 -9.48 33.41
CA ALA A 434 -38.32 -9.84 32.15
C ALA A 434 -39.07 -9.23 30.95
N VAL A 435 -38.37 -8.42 30.16
CA VAL A 435 -38.75 -8.06 28.79
C VAL A 435 -38.01 -9.02 27.87
N THR A 436 -38.75 -9.88 27.17
CA THR A 436 -38.22 -10.80 26.15
C THR A 436 -37.84 -10.02 24.89
N ALA A 437 -36.55 -9.69 24.76
CA ALA A 437 -35.98 -9.23 23.50
C ALA A 437 -35.70 -10.45 22.60
N SER A 438 -36.38 -10.50 21.46
CA SER A 438 -36.12 -11.44 20.37
C SER A 438 -34.70 -11.23 19.83
N VAL A 439 -33.83 -12.23 20.00
CA VAL A 439 -32.47 -12.24 19.45
C VAL A 439 -32.56 -12.72 18.00
N ALA A 440 -32.29 -11.82 17.05
CA ALA A 440 -32.03 -12.18 15.66
C ALA A 440 -30.73 -13.01 15.58
N PRO A 441 -30.64 -14.05 14.74
CA PRO A 441 -29.42 -14.82 14.58
C PRO A 441 -28.29 -13.95 14.01
N PRO A 442 -27.03 -14.18 14.42
CA PRO A 442 -25.91 -13.42 13.92
C PRO A 442 -25.75 -13.61 12.40
N PRO A 443 -25.33 -12.58 11.65
CA PRO A 443 -25.04 -12.74 10.24
C PRO A 443 -23.91 -13.74 10.04
N ALA A 444 -24.06 -14.61 9.05
CA ALA A 444 -23.07 -15.60 8.69
C ALA A 444 -21.70 -14.94 8.40
N ALA A 445 -20.63 -15.54 8.91
CA ALA A 445 -19.26 -15.11 8.68
C ALA A 445 -18.98 -15.06 7.15
N PRO A 446 -18.27 -14.02 6.65
CA PRO A 446 -17.88 -13.97 5.26
C PRO A 446 -16.95 -15.15 4.92
N ALA A 447 -17.23 -15.82 3.81
CA ALA A 447 -16.41 -16.94 3.33
C ALA A 447 -14.94 -16.51 3.11
N PRO A 448 -13.97 -17.39 3.38
CA PRO A 448 -12.55 -17.08 3.21
C PRO A 448 -12.24 -16.74 1.75
N ARG A 449 -11.51 -15.63 1.53
CA ARG A 449 -10.96 -15.24 0.23
C ARG A 449 -9.95 -16.32 -0.21
N THR A 450 -10.29 -17.10 -1.23
CA THR A 450 -9.36 -18.10 -1.80
C THR A 450 -8.64 -17.50 -3.00
N TYR A 451 -7.30 -17.49 -2.95
CA TYR A 451 -6.46 -17.05 -4.06
C TYR A 451 -6.35 -18.19 -5.08
N GLY A 452 -6.80 -17.95 -6.32
CA GLY A 452 -6.77 -18.88 -7.44
C GLY A 452 -8.06 -18.82 -8.27
N TRP A 453 -7.94 -18.75 -9.60
CA TRP A 453 -9.11 -18.91 -10.46
C TRP A 453 -9.68 -20.32 -10.29
N ARG A 454 -10.98 -20.40 -10.02
CA ARG A 454 -11.71 -21.68 -9.95
C ARG A 454 -12.46 -21.89 -11.25
N PRO A 455 -12.50 -23.13 -11.78
CA PRO A 455 -13.36 -23.43 -12.92
C PRO A 455 -14.81 -23.04 -12.58
N PRO A 456 -15.52 -22.32 -13.48
CA PRO A 456 -16.89 -21.89 -13.22
C PRO A 456 -17.81 -23.10 -13.04
N THR A 457 -18.80 -22.96 -12.14
CA THR A 457 -19.88 -23.95 -12.02
C THR A 457 -20.75 -23.95 -13.27
N GLU A 458 -21.59 -24.96 -13.45
CA GLU A 458 -22.54 -24.99 -14.57
C GLU A 458 -23.53 -23.80 -14.53
N ALA A 459 -23.92 -23.36 -13.33
CA ALA A 459 -24.73 -22.16 -13.15
C ALA A 459 -23.97 -20.88 -13.55
N ASP A 460 -22.68 -20.77 -13.19
CA ASP A 460 -21.84 -19.63 -13.59
C ASP A 460 -21.66 -19.58 -15.10
N ARG A 461 -21.48 -20.75 -15.75
CA ARG A 461 -21.41 -20.86 -17.21
C ARG A 461 -22.71 -20.41 -17.87
N ALA A 462 -23.86 -20.86 -17.38
CA ALA A 462 -25.16 -20.46 -17.91
C ALA A 462 -25.39 -18.94 -17.75
N ALA A 463 -25.04 -18.38 -16.59
CA ALA A 463 -25.16 -16.94 -16.33
C ALA A 463 -24.23 -16.11 -17.22
N LEU A 464 -22.98 -16.55 -17.41
CA LEU A 464 -22.03 -15.90 -18.32
C LEU A 464 -22.51 -15.98 -19.78
N ALA A 465 -23.01 -17.14 -20.20
CA ALA A 465 -23.57 -17.32 -21.53
C ALA A 465 -24.77 -16.39 -21.78
N GLU A 466 -25.64 -16.20 -20.79
CA GLU A 466 -26.77 -15.26 -20.88
C GLU A 466 -26.30 -13.81 -21.05
N ARG A 467 -25.34 -13.36 -20.23
CA ARG A 467 -24.80 -11.98 -20.32
C ARG A 467 -24.01 -11.74 -21.61
N ALA A 468 -23.31 -12.76 -22.09
CA ALA A 468 -22.53 -12.69 -23.33
C ALA A 468 -23.40 -12.83 -24.59
N ARG A 469 -24.71 -13.07 -24.48
CA ARG A 469 -25.59 -13.16 -25.66
C ARG A 469 -25.47 -11.91 -26.55
N PRO A 470 -25.51 -12.07 -27.88
CA PRO A 470 -25.70 -13.32 -28.65
C PRO A 470 -24.39 -14.07 -28.99
N TYR A 471 -23.29 -13.79 -28.31
CA TYR A 471 -21.97 -14.34 -28.64
C TYR A 471 -21.72 -15.70 -27.99
N VAL A 472 -21.15 -16.62 -28.77
CA VAL A 472 -20.72 -17.96 -28.33
C VAL A 472 -19.28 -18.21 -28.73
N THR A 473 -18.57 -19.04 -27.98
CA THR A 473 -17.18 -19.42 -28.29
C THR A 473 -17.10 -20.74 -29.05
N ARG A 474 -16.19 -20.82 -30.01
CA ARG A 474 -15.78 -22.08 -30.67
C ARG A 474 -14.28 -22.06 -30.97
N GLN A 475 -13.74 -23.23 -31.30
CA GLN A 475 -12.41 -23.32 -31.88
C GLN A 475 -12.35 -22.56 -33.21
N ALA A 476 -11.27 -21.82 -33.42
CA ALA A 476 -11.03 -21.08 -34.65
C ALA A 476 -10.66 -22.01 -35.82
N ASP A 477 -11.03 -21.61 -37.03
CA ASP A 477 -10.65 -22.29 -38.27
C ASP A 477 -10.13 -21.32 -39.34
N GLU A 478 -9.74 -21.85 -40.50
CA GLU A 478 -9.11 -21.10 -41.59
C GLU A 478 -9.95 -19.91 -42.08
N ARG A 479 -11.29 -19.99 -41.97
CA ARG A 479 -12.20 -18.93 -42.40
C ARG A 479 -12.13 -17.71 -41.47
N ASP A 480 -11.65 -17.89 -40.24
CA ASP A 480 -11.52 -16.83 -39.25
C ASP A 480 -10.21 -16.04 -39.41
N LEU A 481 -9.23 -16.57 -40.15
CA LEU A 481 -7.87 -16.00 -40.27
C LEU A 481 -7.87 -14.52 -40.70
N PRO A 482 -8.71 -14.05 -41.65
CA PRO A 482 -8.77 -12.63 -41.99
C PRO A 482 -9.25 -11.74 -40.84
N ALA A 483 -10.21 -12.21 -40.03
CA ALA A 483 -10.69 -11.48 -38.85
C ALA A 483 -9.64 -11.51 -37.72
N ILE A 484 -8.99 -12.64 -37.50
CA ILE A 484 -7.93 -12.79 -36.49
C ILE A 484 -6.70 -11.94 -36.84
N GLY A 485 -6.33 -11.87 -38.12
CA GLY A 485 -5.25 -11.01 -38.60
C GLY A 485 -5.48 -9.54 -38.27
N ARG A 486 -6.73 -9.06 -38.38
CA ARG A 486 -7.12 -7.70 -37.96
C ARG A 486 -6.99 -7.51 -36.44
N PHE A 487 -7.41 -8.49 -35.63
CA PHE A 487 -7.24 -8.43 -34.18
C PHE A 487 -5.76 -8.38 -33.76
N GLU A 488 -4.88 -9.20 -34.35
CA GLU A 488 -3.44 -9.17 -34.04
C GLU A 488 -2.78 -7.85 -34.46
N ALA A 489 -3.17 -7.28 -35.60
CA ALA A 489 -2.73 -5.96 -36.03
C ALA A 489 -3.14 -4.87 -35.02
N GLU A 490 -4.38 -4.91 -34.52
CA GLU A 490 -4.85 -3.98 -33.48
C GLU A 490 -4.09 -4.16 -32.16
N ILE A 491 -3.89 -5.42 -31.71
CA ILE A 491 -3.09 -5.73 -30.52
C ILE A 491 -1.66 -5.20 -30.67
N ALA A 492 -1.05 -5.38 -31.85
CA ALA A 492 0.30 -4.92 -32.13
C ALA A 492 0.38 -3.39 -32.07
N ARG A 493 -0.57 -2.67 -32.68
CA ARG A 493 -0.66 -1.21 -32.63
C ARG A 493 -0.79 -0.69 -31.20
N VAL A 494 -1.66 -1.31 -30.40
CA VAL A 494 -1.87 -0.96 -28.98
C VAL A 494 -0.63 -1.27 -28.12
N SER A 495 0.11 -2.33 -28.46
CA SER A 495 1.22 -2.82 -27.64
C SER A 495 2.58 -2.21 -28.01
N PHE A 496 2.76 -1.77 -29.26
CA PHE A 496 4.07 -1.35 -29.81
C PHE A 496 4.08 0.03 -30.49
N GLY A 497 2.94 0.71 -30.65
CA GLY A 497 2.92 2.08 -31.19
C GLY A 497 3.50 2.18 -32.61
N GLU A 498 4.41 3.14 -32.85
CA GLU A 498 5.04 3.38 -34.16
C GLU A 498 5.94 2.22 -34.65
N ASP A 499 6.40 1.34 -33.75
CA ASP A 499 7.21 0.16 -34.09
C ASP A 499 6.36 -1.10 -34.39
N ALA A 500 5.03 -0.97 -34.45
CA ALA A 500 4.13 -2.10 -34.64
C ALA A 500 4.17 -2.64 -36.09
N ILE A 501 4.26 -3.97 -36.23
CA ILE A 501 3.87 -4.64 -37.48
C ILE A 501 2.35 -4.75 -37.44
N ASP A 502 1.64 -3.85 -38.13
CA ASP A 502 0.18 -3.76 -38.10
C ASP A 502 -0.50 -4.14 -39.43
N ASP A 503 0.22 -4.83 -40.32
CA ASP A 503 -0.32 -5.41 -41.56
C ASP A 503 -1.13 -6.70 -41.27
N PRO A 504 -2.46 -6.68 -41.45
CA PRO A 504 -3.31 -7.84 -41.18
C PRO A 504 -2.99 -9.07 -42.06
N ALA A 505 -2.58 -8.88 -43.32
CA ALA A 505 -2.29 -9.99 -44.24
C ALA A 505 -1.03 -10.75 -43.82
N ARG A 506 -0.05 -10.04 -43.25
CA ARG A 506 1.16 -10.65 -42.67
C ARG A 506 0.84 -11.46 -41.41
N TRP A 507 -0.09 -10.99 -40.58
CA TRP A 507 -0.58 -11.73 -39.42
C TRP A 507 -1.39 -12.96 -39.83
N GLU A 508 -2.25 -12.84 -40.85
CA GLU A 508 -3.01 -13.95 -41.43
C GLU A 508 -2.10 -15.10 -41.87
N SER A 509 -1.08 -14.81 -42.67
CA SER A 509 -0.10 -15.80 -43.14
C SER A 509 0.68 -16.46 -41.98
N ARG A 510 1.04 -15.70 -40.95
CA ARG A 510 1.75 -16.21 -39.77
C ARG A 510 0.85 -17.11 -38.92
N LEU A 511 -0.42 -16.74 -38.74
CA LEU A 511 -1.40 -17.49 -37.98
C LEU A 511 -1.82 -18.77 -38.69
N GLY A 512 -1.95 -18.77 -40.02
CA GLY A 512 -2.21 -19.99 -40.79
C GLY A 512 -1.17 -21.09 -40.52
N ARG A 513 0.13 -20.75 -40.58
CA ARG A 513 1.22 -21.67 -40.23
C ARG A 513 1.21 -22.12 -38.76
N ALA A 514 0.72 -21.27 -37.86
CA ALA A 514 0.60 -21.64 -36.44
C ALA A 514 -0.60 -22.56 -36.18
N MET A 515 -1.70 -22.34 -36.89
CA MET A 515 -2.94 -23.13 -36.81
C MET A 515 -2.73 -24.55 -37.33
N GLU A 516 -1.94 -24.74 -38.39
CA GLU A 516 -1.51 -26.06 -38.87
C GLU A 516 -0.77 -26.88 -37.81
N LYS A 517 0.01 -26.20 -36.94
CA LYS A 517 0.82 -26.86 -35.91
C LYS A 517 0.06 -27.08 -34.60
N SER A 518 -0.76 -26.12 -34.19
CA SER A 518 -1.46 -26.16 -32.89
C SER A 518 -2.67 -25.22 -32.88
N LYS A 519 -3.81 -25.72 -33.35
CA LYS A 519 -5.10 -25.00 -33.35
C LYS A 519 -5.90 -25.13 -32.05
N GLU A 520 -5.54 -26.03 -31.16
CA GLU A 520 -6.37 -26.44 -30.00
C GLU A 520 -6.59 -25.31 -28.99
N GLY A 521 -5.62 -24.41 -28.82
CA GLY A 521 -5.74 -23.24 -27.97
C GLY A 521 -6.17 -21.96 -28.69
N MET A 522 -6.66 -22.04 -29.94
CA MET A 522 -7.14 -20.91 -30.73
C MET A 522 -8.67 -20.84 -30.70
N ILE A 523 -9.23 -19.81 -30.06
CA ILE A 523 -10.65 -19.71 -29.74
C ILE A 523 -11.19 -18.38 -30.24
N VAL A 524 -12.34 -18.40 -30.92
CA VAL A 524 -13.07 -17.20 -31.36
C VAL A 524 -14.41 -17.10 -30.65
N ALA A 525 -14.86 -15.87 -30.41
CA ALA A 525 -16.22 -15.56 -30.00
C ALA A 525 -16.95 -14.92 -31.17
N HIS A 526 -18.11 -15.44 -31.52
CA HIS A 526 -18.86 -14.99 -32.70
C HIS A 526 -20.36 -15.05 -32.45
N ARG A 527 -21.14 -14.32 -33.26
CA ARG A 527 -22.56 -14.61 -33.39
C ARG A 527 -22.76 -15.72 -34.41
N PRO A 528 -23.73 -16.62 -34.23
CA PRO A 528 -24.01 -17.65 -35.23
C PRO A 528 -24.20 -17.05 -36.64
N GLY A 529 -23.38 -17.45 -37.60
CA GLY A 529 -23.44 -16.98 -38.99
C GLY A 529 -22.70 -15.66 -39.29
N GLU A 530 -22.10 -15.01 -38.30
CA GLU A 530 -21.31 -13.78 -38.48
C GLU A 530 -19.80 -14.01 -38.28
N GLU A 531 -18.99 -13.03 -38.69
CA GLU A 531 -17.56 -13.01 -38.42
C GLU A 531 -17.24 -12.99 -36.90
N PRO A 532 -16.03 -13.44 -36.50
CA PRO A 532 -15.58 -13.33 -35.13
C PRO A 532 -15.65 -11.91 -34.57
N ALA A 533 -16.31 -11.77 -33.42
CA ALA A 533 -16.35 -10.55 -32.61
C ALA A 533 -15.28 -10.52 -31.51
N GLY A 534 -14.58 -11.64 -31.29
CA GLY A 534 -13.42 -11.69 -30.41
C GLY A 534 -12.56 -12.91 -30.66
N TRP A 535 -11.33 -12.85 -30.13
CA TRP A 535 -10.24 -13.78 -30.38
C TRP A 535 -9.43 -14.03 -29.11
N CYS A 536 -9.03 -15.27 -28.89
CA CYS A 536 -8.20 -15.73 -27.80
C CYS A 536 -7.21 -16.79 -28.30
N TRP A 537 -5.93 -16.62 -27.98
CA TRP A 537 -4.90 -17.61 -28.29
C TRP A 537 -4.10 -18.00 -27.07
N VAL A 538 -4.14 -19.29 -26.75
CA VAL A 538 -3.34 -19.95 -25.73
C VAL A 538 -2.41 -20.96 -26.38
N SER A 539 -1.15 -20.99 -25.97
CA SER A 539 -0.15 -21.95 -26.46
C SER A 539 0.47 -22.71 -25.29
N ILE A 540 0.52 -24.04 -25.36
CA ILE A 540 1.18 -24.88 -24.36
C ILE A 540 2.65 -25.02 -24.75
N ASN A 541 3.55 -24.82 -23.79
CA ASN A 541 4.99 -24.92 -23.95
C ASN A 541 5.55 -25.87 -22.88
N GLN A 542 6.76 -26.38 -23.11
CA GLN A 542 7.48 -27.22 -22.17
C GLN A 542 8.83 -26.58 -21.85
N ASN A 543 9.19 -26.55 -20.58
CA ASN A 543 10.50 -26.06 -20.15
C ASN A 543 11.58 -27.09 -20.52
N ALA A 544 12.56 -26.69 -21.33
CA ALA A 544 13.62 -27.58 -21.81
C ALA A 544 14.55 -28.08 -20.69
N MET A 545 14.62 -27.39 -19.54
CA MET A 545 15.49 -27.74 -18.41
C MET A 545 14.76 -28.59 -17.35
N THR A 546 13.47 -28.35 -17.12
CA THR A 546 12.71 -29.02 -16.04
C THR A 546 11.68 -30.02 -16.54
N GLY A 547 11.31 -29.97 -17.83
CA GLY A 547 10.25 -30.80 -18.41
C GLY A 547 8.83 -30.34 -18.09
N ASP A 548 8.65 -29.32 -17.24
CA ASP A 548 7.34 -28.82 -16.82
C ASP A 548 6.58 -28.17 -17.98
N ARG A 549 5.27 -28.44 -18.05
CA ARG A 549 4.37 -27.86 -19.05
C ARG A 549 3.67 -26.62 -18.49
N TYR A 550 3.71 -25.53 -19.23
CA TYR A 550 3.04 -24.27 -18.89
C TYR A 550 2.36 -23.67 -20.12
N ALA A 551 1.31 -22.88 -19.93
CA ALA A 551 0.63 -22.19 -21.03
C ALA A 551 1.04 -20.72 -21.10
N ASN A 552 1.23 -20.22 -22.32
CA ASN A 552 1.33 -18.79 -22.60
C ASN A 552 0.01 -18.31 -23.19
N PHE A 553 -0.62 -17.32 -22.55
CA PHE A 553 -1.72 -16.55 -23.10
C PHE A 553 -1.13 -15.52 -24.07
N ARG A 554 -1.22 -15.81 -25.37
CA ARG A 554 -0.52 -15.06 -26.44
C ARG A 554 -1.26 -13.78 -26.80
N SER A 555 -2.58 -13.87 -26.99
CA SER A 555 -3.40 -12.74 -27.42
C SER A 555 -4.85 -12.89 -26.95
N LEU A 556 -5.48 -11.74 -26.70
CA LEU A 556 -6.91 -11.59 -26.41
C LEU A 556 -7.37 -10.27 -27.04
N ALA A 557 -8.40 -10.32 -27.87
CA ALA A 557 -9.04 -9.13 -28.42
C ALA A 557 -10.54 -9.34 -28.54
N VAL A 558 -11.29 -8.24 -28.41
CA VAL A 558 -12.73 -8.21 -28.63
C VAL A 558 -13.06 -6.90 -29.34
N SER A 559 -13.85 -7.01 -30.40
CA SER A 559 -14.42 -5.88 -31.14
C SER A 559 -15.22 -4.95 -30.22
N PRO A 560 -15.42 -3.68 -30.59
CA PRO A 560 -16.24 -2.74 -29.83
C PRO A 560 -17.73 -3.11 -29.96
N VAL A 561 -18.20 -3.99 -29.07
CA VAL A 561 -19.60 -4.45 -28.95
C VAL A 561 -20.16 -4.08 -27.57
N ASP A 562 -21.48 -3.98 -27.43
CA ASP A 562 -22.13 -3.43 -26.23
C ASP A 562 -21.79 -4.21 -24.93
N ASN A 563 -21.61 -5.53 -25.01
CA ASN A 563 -21.22 -6.40 -23.89
C ASN A 563 -19.77 -6.91 -24.01
N ARG A 564 -18.86 -6.07 -24.51
CA ARG A 564 -17.44 -6.40 -24.73
C ARG A 564 -16.75 -7.08 -23.55
N GLY A 565 -17.08 -6.66 -22.32
CA GLY A 565 -16.52 -7.23 -21.09
C GLY A 565 -16.92 -8.69 -20.87
N ASP A 566 -18.19 -9.02 -21.10
CA ASP A 566 -18.70 -10.39 -20.98
C ASP A 566 -18.16 -11.29 -22.10
N VAL A 567 -17.98 -10.77 -23.33
CA VAL A 567 -17.35 -11.52 -24.44
C VAL A 567 -15.87 -11.81 -24.15
N ALA A 568 -15.14 -10.87 -23.53
CA ALA A 568 -13.77 -11.10 -23.10
C ALA A 568 -13.69 -12.13 -21.97
N GLU A 569 -14.64 -12.10 -21.03
CA GLU A 569 -14.76 -13.08 -19.94
C GLU A 569 -15.09 -14.49 -20.49
N LEU A 570 -15.95 -14.57 -21.50
CA LEU A 570 -16.29 -15.81 -22.20
C LEU A 570 -15.05 -16.43 -22.87
N LEU A 571 -14.28 -15.64 -23.60
CA LEU A 571 -13.04 -16.08 -24.26
C LEU A 571 -11.94 -16.50 -23.29
N LEU A 572 -11.76 -15.74 -22.20
CA LEU A 572 -10.74 -16.02 -21.20
C LEU A 572 -11.08 -17.28 -20.39
N THR A 573 -12.36 -17.47 -20.06
CA THR A 573 -12.86 -18.70 -19.44
C THR A 573 -12.58 -19.91 -20.33
N ALA A 574 -12.94 -19.85 -21.61
CA ALA A 574 -12.68 -20.94 -22.55
C ALA A 574 -11.18 -21.27 -22.69
N GLY A 575 -10.31 -20.25 -22.70
CA GLY A 575 -8.86 -20.43 -22.75
C GLY A 575 -8.27 -21.08 -21.49
N LEU A 576 -8.82 -20.78 -20.30
CA LEU A 576 -8.40 -21.39 -19.04
C LEU A 576 -8.96 -22.81 -18.85
N GLU A 577 -10.18 -23.07 -19.30
CA GLU A 577 -10.73 -24.43 -19.35
C GLU A 577 -9.90 -25.33 -20.30
N PHE A 578 -9.43 -24.79 -21.43
CA PHE A 578 -8.46 -25.48 -22.30
C PHE A 578 -7.14 -25.81 -21.57
N CYS A 579 -6.62 -24.89 -20.75
CA CYS A 579 -5.41 -25.15 -19.95
C CYS A 579 -5.65 -26.27 -18.93
N LEU A 580 -6.78 -26.23 -18.21
CA LEU A 580 -7.14 -27.25 -17.23
C LEU A 580 -7.30 -28.64 -17.88
N ALA A 581 -7.99 -28.72 -19.01
CA ALA A 581 -8.18 -29.97 -19.75
C ALA A 581 -6.85 -30.62 -20.19
N ASN A 582 -5.80 -29.81 -20.35
CA ASN A 582 -4.46 -30.26 -20.73
C ASN A 582 -3.50 -30.48 -19.55
N GLY A 583 -4.00 -30.38 -18.31
CA GLY A 583 -3.22 -30.58 -17.09
C GLY A 583 -2.20 -29.46 -16.83
N ILE A 584 -2.45 -28.25 -17.31
CA ILE A 584 -1.55 -27.10 -17.13
C ILE A 584 -1.78 -26.46 -15.76
N THR A 585 -0.71 -26.32 -14.99
CA THR A 585 -0.72 -25.75 -13.63
C THR A 585 -0.26 -24.29 -13.58
N GLU A 586 0.37 -23.78 -14.64
CA GLU A 586 0.82 -22.38 -14.75
C GLU A 586 0.41 -21.77 -16.10
N VAL A 587 -0.27 -20.62 -16.05
CA VAL A 587 -0.64 -19.83 -17.23
C VAL A 587 0.01 -18.44 -17.14
N VAL A 588 0.80 -18.09 -18.15
CA VAL A 588 1.53 -16.82 -18.23
C VAL A 588 0.88 -15.94 -19.29
N GLY A 589 0.29 -14.83 -18.87
CA GLY A 589 -0.18 -13.77 -19.77
C GLY A 589 0.80 -12.60 -19.79
N ARG A 590 1.31 -12.24 -20.97
CA ARG A 590 2.17 -11.05 -21.12
C ARG A 590 1.31 -9.86 -21.55
N VAL A 591 1.29 -8.82 -20.73
CA VAL A 591 0.53 -7.60 -21.00
C VAL A 591 1.42 -6.38 -20.81
N HIS A 592 1.37 -5.45 -21.76
CA HIS A 592 2.11 -4.19 -21.63
C HIS A 592 1.59 -3.38 -20.42
N VAL A 593 2.49 -2.71 -19.69
CA VAL A 593 2.13 -1.99 -18.45
C VAL A 593 1.02 -0.94 -18.66
N GLY A 594 0.98 -0.34 -19.84
CA GLY A 594 -0.03 0.63 -20.27
C GLY A 594 -1.38 0.05 -20.69
N ASN A 595 -1.49 -1.27 -20.90
CA ASN A 595 -2.75 -1.92 -21.28
C ASN A 595 -3.59 -2.25 -20.02
N VAL A 596 -4.14 -1.20 -19.41
CA VAL A 596 -4.95 -1.24 -18.17
C VAL A 596 -6.20 -2.15 -18.30
N PRO A 597 -6.94 -2.17 -19.42
CA PRO A 597 -8.08 -3.08 -19.59
C PRO A 597 -7.70 -4.56 -19.49
N MET A 598 -6.63 -4.98 -20.17
CA MET A 598 -6.17 -6.37 -20.10
C MET A 598 -5.64 -6.76 -18.72
N ARG A 599 -4.91 -5.85 -18.05
CA ARG A 599 -4.43 -6.07 -16.67
C ARG A 599 -5.58 -6.24 -15.67
N THR A 600 -6.67 -5.53 -15.91
CA THR A 600 -7.91 -5.62 -15.14
C THR A 600 -8.60 -6.97 -15.33
N VAL A 601 -8.73 -7.42 -16.58
CA VAL A 601 -9.30 -8.72 -16.92
C VAL A 601 -8.45 -9.85 -16.30
N TYR A 602 -7.13 -9.79 -16.45
CA TYR A 602 -6.21 -10.74 -15.82
C TYR A 602 -6.36 -10.78 -14.29
N ARG A 603 -6.45 -9.62 -13.62
CA ARG A 603 -6.66 -9.57 -12.17
C ARG A 603 -8.01 -10.17 -11.75
N LYS A 604 -9.10 -9.96 -12.52
CA LYS A 604 -10.42 -10.58 -12.26
C LYS A 604 -10.32 -12.11 -12.27
N PHE A 605 -9.49 -12.65 -13.16
CA PHE A 605 -9.22 -14.08 -13.28
C PHE A 605 -8.04 -14.54 -12.42
N GLY A 606 -7.66 -13.79 -11.39
CA GLY A 606 -6.64 -14.21 -10.43
C GLY A 606 -5.21 -14.30 -10.97
N PHE A 607 -4.92 -13.71 -12.14
CA PHE A 607 -3.55 -13.60 -12.63
C PHE A 607 -2.77 -12.59 -11.77
N ASP A 608 -1.60 -13.02 -11.30
CA ASP A 608 -0.68 -12.17 -10.56
C ASP A 608 0.36 -11.51 -11.46
N PRO A 609 0.69 -10.23 -11.24
CA PRO A 609 1.82 -9.59 -11.90
C PRO A 609 3.14 -10.17 -11.36
N THR A 610 3.76 -11.08 -12.10
CA THR A 610 4.97 -11.81 -11.66
C THR A 610 6.27 -11.26 -12.27
N SER A 611 6.21 -10.57 -13.41
CA SER A 611 7.38 -10.06 -14.13
C SER A 611 7.18 -8.64 -14.65
N LEU A 612 8.25 -7.83 -14.60
CA LEU A 612 8.32 -6.49 -15.20
C LEU A 612 9.33 -6.56 -16.36
N SER A 613 8.89 -6.17 -17.56
CA SER A 613 9.79 -6.01 -18.70
C SER A 613 10.34 -4.58 -18.72
N MET A 614 11.66 -4.44 -18.64
CA MET A 614 12.36 -3.15 -18.75
C MET A 614 13.05 -3.06 -20.11
N LYS A 615 12.86 -1.95 -20.83
CA LYS A 615 13.52 -1.68 -22.11
C LYS A 615 14.45 -0.48 -21.93
N LEU A 616 15.72 -0.64 -22.32
CA LEU A 616 16.69 0.43 -22.47
C LEU A 616 16.95 0.59 -23.96
N PHE A 617 16.62 1.75 -24.51
CA PHE A 617 16.96 2.08 -25.89
C PHE A 617 18.35 2.70 -25.89
N LEU A 618 19.29 2.03 -26.57
CA LEU A 618 20.60 2.59 -26.82
C LEU A 618 20.48 3.64 -27.93
N PRO A 619 21.32 4.69 -27.93
CA PRO A 619 21.40 5.62 -29.05
C PRO A 619 21.59 4.81 -30.33
N LYS A 620 20.73 5.05 -31.33
CA LYS A 620 21.11 4.67 -32.69
C LYS A 620 22.35 5.51 -33.00
N GLU A 621 23.44 4.88 -33.43
CA GLU A 621 24.51 5.65 -34.06
C GLU A 621 23.86 6.46 -35.17
N ASP A 622 23.82 7.79 -35.01
CA ASP A 622 23.55 8.68 -36.12
C ASP A 622 24.75 8.54 -37.08
N GLY A 623 24.64 7.53 -37.94
CA GLY A 623 25.64 7.09 -38.87
C GLY A 623 25.01 6.85 -40.23
N VAL A 624 24.79 7.95 -40.95
CA VAL A 624 24.63 8.02 -42.42
C VAL A 624 23.34 7.42 -43.02
N ARG A 625 22.47 8.36 -43.43
CA ARG A 625 21.32 8.30 -44.36
C ARG A 625 20.03 7.64 -43.89
#